data_AF-A0A941XCC2-F1
#
_entry.id   AF-A0A941XCC2-F1
#
_cell.length_a   1.000
_cell.length_b   1.000
_cell.length_c   1.000
_cell.angle_alpha   90.00
_cell.angle_beta   90.00
_cell.angle_gamma   90.00
#
_symmetry.space_group_name_H-M   'P 1'
#
loop_
_entity.id
_entity.type
_entity.pdbx_description
1 polymer ?
#
loop_
_entity_poly.entity_id
_entity_poly.type
_entity_poly.pdbx_seq_one_letter_code
_entity_poly.pdbx_strand_id
1 'polypeptide(L)'
;KSSRRTLPLAAPIRKYLLDLQVRQAENRRLCGNCYCKDYEGYICINEMGYLLNPNRVSAMFELTLRQNHLRHIRFHDLRHSSASLLLANHVPLKQIQEWLGHSDFSTTANIYAHLDAASKQNTAEAMLHGLGLEEE
;
A
#
# COMPACT_ATOMS: atom_id res chain seq x y z
N LYS A 1 8.21 -14.83 -12.54
CA LYS A 1 8.40 -15.05 -11.08
C LYS A 1 8.80 -13.77 -10.28
N SER A 2 8.80 -12.58 -10.89
CA SER A 2 9.32 -11.32 -10.27
C SER A 2 8.35 -10.52 -9.38
N SER A 3 7.13 -11.00 -9.12
CA SER A 3 6.09 -10.19 -8.42
C SER A 3 5.70 -10.68 -7.02
N ARG A 4 6.15 -11.88 -6.62
CA ARG A 4 5.89 -12.43 -5.28
C ARG A 4 6.87 -11.80 -4.28
N ARG A 5 6.34 -11.29 -3.18
CA ARG A 5 7.12 -10.71 -2.09
C ARG A 5 6.44 -10.94 -0.75
N THR A 6 7.25 -10.98 0.31
CA THR A 6 6.79 -11.03 1.69
C THR A 6 6.87 -9.64 2.27
N LEU A 7 5.77 -9.15 2.84
CA LEU A 7 5.71 -7.86 3.51
C LEU A 7 5.40 -8.09 5.00
N PRO A 8 5.98 -7.31 5.92
CA PRO A 8 5.63 -7.38 7.33
C PRO A 8 4.17 -6.97 7.51
N LEU A 9 3.43 -7.74 8.31
CA LEU A 9 2.03 -7.47 8.60
C LEU A 9 1.93 -6.55 9.82
N ALA A 10 1.68 -5.26 9.58
CA ALA A 10 1.50 -4.28 10.65
C ALA A 10 0.36 -4.68 11.60
N ALA A 11 0.52 -4.45 12.91
CA ALA A 11 -0.43 -4.87 13.92
C ALA A 11 -1.88 -4.38 13.69
N PRO A 12 -2.13 -3.12 13.26
CA PRO A 12 -3.48 -2.66 12.93
C PRO A 12 -4.10 -3.44 11.77
N ILE A 13 -3.31 -3.77 10.74
CA ILE A 13 -3.77 -4.54 9.58
C ILE A 13 -4.04 -5.99 9.98
N ARG A 14 -3.17 -6.59 10.81
CA ARG A 14 -3.40 -7.93 11.37
C ARG A 14 -4.74 -8.00 12.10
N LYS A 15 -5.01 -7.04 12.98
CA LYS A 15 -6.28 -6.95 13.71
C LYS A 15 -7.46 -6.87 12.74
N TYR A 16 -7.40 -5.94 11.78
CA TYR A 16 -8.45 -5.79 10.77
C TYR A 16 -8.72 -7.08 9.97
N LEU A 17 -7.68 -7.81 9.57
CA LEU A 17 -7.82 -9.05 8.82
C LEU A 17 -8.45 -10.18 9.65
N LEU A 18 -8.14 -10.25 10.95
CA LEU A 18 -8.79 -11.20 11.86
C LEU A 18 -10.27 -10.86 12.05
N ASP A 19 -10.60 -9.59 12.25
CA ASP A 19 -11.98 -9.13 12.35
C ASP A 19 -12.77 -9.38 11.04
N LEU A 20 -12.10 -9.24 9.89
CA LEU A 20 -12.66 -9.57 8.59
C LEU A 20 -12.91 -11.08 8.45
N GLN A 21 -11.99 -11.92 8.91
CA GLN A 21 -12.16 -13.37 8.89
C GLN A 21 -13.39 -13.80 9.72
N VAL A 22 -13.59 -13.21 10.89
CA VAL A 22 -14.78 -13.46 11.73
C VAL A 22 -16.06 -13.05 10.99
N ARG A 23 -16.07 -11.87 10.36
CA ARG A 23 -17.22 -11.41 9.55
C ARG A 23 -17.53 -12.33 8.38
N GLN A 24 -16.51 -12.83 7.68
CA GLN A 24 -16.70 -13.78 6.58
C GLN A 24 -17.28 -15.11 7.06
N ALA A 25 -16.85 -15.59 8.23
CA ALA A 25 -17.41 -16.80 8.85
C ALA A 25 -18.89 -16.60 9.21
N GLU A 26 -19.25 -15.45 9.78
CA GLU A 26 -20.65 -15.14 10.11
C GLU A 26 -21.51 -14.98 8.85
N ASN A 27 -21.02 -14.29 7.82
CA ASN A 27 -21.71 -14.17 6.53
C ASN A 27 -22.00 -15.55 5.93
N ARG A 28 -21.02 -16.46 5.97
CA ARG A 28 -21.21 -17.85 5.53
C ARG A 28 -22.30 -18.56 6.34
N ARG A 29 -22.30 -18.38 7.67
CA ARG A 29 -23.30 -18.97 8.56
C ARG A 29 -24.71 -18.46 8.24
N LEU A 30 -24.85 -17.15 8.03
CA LEU A 30 -26.14 -16.49 7.77
C LEU A 30 -26.68 -16.81 6.36
N CYS A 31 -25.82 -16.77 5.34
CA CYS A 31 -26.22 -17.00 3.95
C CYS A 31 -26.40 -18.49 3.62
N GLY A 32 -25.84 -19.40 4.43
CA GLY A 32 -26.03 -20.85 4.30
C GLY A 32 -25.78 -21.36 2.89
N ASN A 33 -26.81 -21.94 2.27
CA ASN A 33 -26.73 -22.50 0.91
C ASN A 33 -26.57 -21.44 -0.20
N CYS A 34 -26.91 -20.17 0.06
CA CYS A 34 -26.76 -19.09 -0.90
C CYS A 34 -25.34 -18.51 -0.93
N TYR A 35 -24.48 -18.90 0.01
CA TYR A 35 -23.10 -18.41 0.08
C TYR A 35 -22.20 -19.10 -0.95
N CYS A 36 -21.48 -18.31 -1.76
CA CYS A 36 -20.50 -18.83 -2.72
C CYS A 36 -19.25 -19.34 -2.01
N LYS A 37 -18.88 -20.60 -2.25
CA LYS A 37 -17.70 -21.26 -1.63
C LYS A 37 -16.50 -21.37 -2.58
N ASP A 38 -16.66 -20.98 -3.85
CA ASP A 38 -15.61 -21.10 -4.88
C ASP A 38 -14.34 -20.30 -4.55
N TYR A 39 -14.48 -19.25 -3.75
CA TYR A 39 -13.40 -18.35 -3.33
C TYR A 39 -13.08 -18.49 -1.84
N GLU A 40 -13.24 -19.68 -1.28
CA GLU A 40 -12.84 -19.97 0.10
C GLU A 40 -11.34 -19.69 0.32
N GLY A 41 -11.02 -18.99 1.41
CA GLY A 41 -9.67 -18.54 1.74
C GLY A 41 -9.26 -17.21 1.10
N TYR A 42 -10.08 -16.61 0.22
CA TYR A 42 -9.84 -15.28 -0.33
C TYR A 42 -10.27 -14.19 0.66
N ILE A 43 -9.51 -13.09 0.70
CA ILE A 43 -9.79 -11.96 1.61
C ILE A 43 -10.77 -10.96 0.96
N CYS A 44 -10.61 -10.65 -0.32
CA CYS A 44 -11.38 -9.61 -1.02
C CYS A 44 -12.66 -10.16 -1.65
N ILE A 45 -13.60 -10.59 -0.81
CA ILE A 45 -14.91 -11.10 -1.20
C ILE A 45 -16.02 -10.23 -0.59
N ASN A 46 -17.19 -10.21 -1.23
CA ASN A 46 -18.39 -9.59 -0.69
C ASN A 46 -19.08 -10.48 0.35
N GLU A 47 -20.20 -10.00 0.89
CA GLU A 47 -20.98 -10.67 1.92
C GLU A 47 -21.56 -12.02 1.47
N MET A 48 -21.70 -12.23 0.15
CA MET A 48 -22.21 -13.47 -0.44
C MET A 48 -21.10 -14.45 -0.85
N GLY A 49 -19.83 -14.12 -0.61
CA GLY A 49 -18.67 -14.97 -0.93
C GLY A 49 -18.08 -14.78 -2.33
N TYR A 50 -18.60 -13.85 -3.14
CA TYR A 50 -18.07 -13.57 -4.48
C TYR A 50 -16.92 -12.57 -4.44
N LEU A 51 -15.98 -12.66 -5.38
CA LEU A 51 -14.90 -11.70 -5.53
C LEU A 51 -15.41 -10.27 -5.72
N LEU A 52 -14.75 -9.32 -5.06
CA LEU A 52 -14.97 -7.91 -5.30
C LEU A 52 -14.53 -7.52 -6.70
N ASN A 53 -15.40 -6.85 -7.46
CA ASN A 53 -15.06 -6.33 -8.77
C ASN A 53 -14.11 -5.11 -8.63
N PRO A 54 -12.88 -5.14 -9.18
CA PRO A 54 -11.92 -4.03 -9.08
C PRO A 54 -12.44 -2.70 -9.66
N ASN A 55 -13.26 -2.75 -10.72
CA ASN A 55 -13.87 -1.55 -11.31
C ASN A 55 -14.85 -0.90 -10.33
N ARG A 56 -15.58 -1.71 -9.55
CA ARG A 56 -16.48 -1.22 -8.49
C ARG A 56 -15.71 -0.53 -7.38
N VAL A 57 -14.55 -1.06 -6.99
CA VAL A 57 -13.68 -0.42 -5.99
C VAL A 57 -13.21 0.95 -6.49
N SER A 58 -12.76 1.03 -7.74
CA SER A 58 -12.29 2.28 -8.34
C SER A 58 -13.40 3.33 -8.45
N ALA A 59 -14.59 2.92 -8.92
CA ALA A 59 -15.74 3.80 -9.03
C ALA A 59 -16.25 4.26 -7.65
N MET A 60 -16.30 3.36 -6.66
CA MET A 60 -16.72 3.71 -5.30
C MET A 60 -15.76 4.71 -4.67
N PHE A 61 -14.45 4.53 -4.88
CA PHE A 61 -13.45 5.46 -4.39
C PHE A 61 -13.63 6.87 -4.98
N GLU A 62 -13.88 6.98 -6.28
CA GLU A 62 -14.19 8.27 -6.93
C GLU A 62 -15.44 8.93 -6.32
N LEU A 63 -16.49 8.15 -6.06
CA LEU A 63 -17.70 8.64 -5.39
C LEU A 63 -17.40 9.13 -3.97
N THR A 64 -16.61 8.38 -3.19
CA THR A 64 -16.19 8.78 -1.84
C THR A 64 -15.42 10.10 -1.87
N LEU A 65 -14.51 10.30 -2.82
CA LEU A 65 -13.78 11.57 -2.96
C LEU A 65 -14.75 12.74 -3.22
N ARG A 66 -15.69 12.57 -4.15
CA ARG A 66 -16.69 13.60 -4.47
C ARG A 66 -17.58 13.94 -3.28
N GLN A 67 -18.07 12.93 -2.55
CA GLN A 67 -18.90 13.09 -1.36
C GLN A 67 -18.21 13.84 -0.23
N ASN A 68 -16.87 13.76 -0.16
CA ASN A 68 -16.06 14.44 0.85
C ASN A 68 -15.40 15.72 0.33
N HIS A 69 -15.81 16.22 -0.86
CA HIS A 69 -15.25 17.42 -1.49
C HIS A 69 -13.72 17.38 -1.68
N LEU A 70 -13.17 16.19 -1.91
CA LEU A 70 -11.73 16.00 -2.13
C LEU A 70 -11.38 16.07 -3.61
N ARG A 71 -10.13 16.45 -3.90
CA ARG A 71 -9.60 16.43 -5.26
C ARG A 71 -9.71 15.02 -5.87
N HIS A 72 -9.94 14.95 -7.17
CA HIS A 72 -9.98 13.67 -7.86
C HIS A 72 -8.58 13.05 -7.94
N ILE A 73 -8.44 11.83 -7.43
CA ILE A 73 -7.29 10.94 -7.61
C ILE A 73 -7.81 9.53 -7.91
N ARG A 74 -7.01 8.70 -8.58
CA ARG A 74 -7.36 7.31 -8.86
C ARG A 74 -7.08 6.45 -7.63
N PHE A 75 -7.78 5.32 -7.51
CA PHE A 75 -7.51 4.36 -6.42
C PHE A 75 -6.04 3.88 -6.40
N HIS A 76 -5.44 3.68 -7.58
CA HIS A 76 -4.03 3.30 -7.69
C HIS A 76 -3.07 4.38 -7.15
N ASP A 77 -3.47 5.64 -7.11
CA ASP A 77 -2.61 6.73 -6.63
C ASP A 77 -2.39 6.65 -5.11
N LEU A 78 -3.19 5.85 -4.37
CA LEU A 78 -2.90 5.49 -2.98
C LEU A 78 -1.59 4.70 -2.86
N ARG A 79 -1.27 3.84 -3.83
CA ARG A 79 0.01 3.11 -3.89
C ARG A 79 1.17 4.08 -4.11
N HIS A 80 1.01 5.04 -5.00
CA HIS A 80 2.01 6.10 -5.22
C HIS A 80 2.18 6.98 -3.97
N SER A 81 1.10 7.26 -3.25
CA SER A 81 1.15 8.02 -2.00
C SER A 81 1.94 7.29 -0.92
N SER A 82 1.78 5.96 -0.81
CA SER A 82 2.60 5.13 0.10
C SER A 82 4.09 5.23 -0.22
N ALA A 83 4.47 5.27 -1.50
CA ALA A 83 5.86 5.38 -1.91
C ALA A 83 6.43 6.78 -1.62
N SER A 84 5.67 7.85 -1.89
CA SER A 84 6.03 9.21 -1.50
C SER A 84 6.23 9.33 0.01
N LEU A 85 5.35 8.71 0.81
CA LEU A 85 5.45 8.73 2.27
C LEU A 85 6.71 8.01 2.76
N LEU A 86 7.04 6.84 2.21
CA LEU A 86 8.26 6.12 2.57
C LEU A 86 9.51 6.95 2.24
N LEU A 87 9.52 7.60 1.08
CA LEU A 87 10.64 8.47 0.68
C LEU A 87 10.78 9.69 1.58
N ALA A 88 9.67 10.35 1.92
CA ALA A 88 9.66 11.48 2.85
C ALA A 88 10.15 11.11 4.25
N ASN A 89 10.08 9.82 4.61
CA ASN A 89 10.65 9.27 5.85
C ASN A 89 12.05 8.66 5.62
N HIS A 90 12.76 9.11 4.60
CA HIS A 90 14.15 8.73 4.29
C HIS A 90 14.38 7.23 4.06
N VAL A 91 13.35 6.47 3.68
CA VAL A 91 13.52 5.07 3.30
C VAL A 91 14.27 5.00 1.96
N PRO A 92 15.37 4.22 1.85
CA PRO A 92 16.13 4.15 0.62
C PRO A 92 15.29 3.69 -0.58
N LEU A 93 15.47 4.32 -1.75
CA LEU A 93 14.71 4.02 -2.97
C LEU A 93 14.72 2.53 -3.34
N LYS A 94 15.81 1.82 -3.06
CA LYS A 94 15.90 0.37 -3.29
C LYS A 94 14.91 -0.42 -2.43
N GLN A 95 14.78 -0.07 -1.15
CA GLN A 95 13.81 -0.70 -0.24
C GLN A 95 12.38 -0.34 -0.64
N ILE A 96 12.13 0.89 -1.09
CA ILE A 96 10.82 1.31 -1.63
C ILE A 96 10.48 0.49 -2.89
N GLN A 97 11.44 0.29 -3.79
CA GLN A 97 11.25 -0.53 -4.99
C GLN A 97 10.84 -1.97 -4.62
N GLU A 98 11.53 -2.59 -3.65
CA GLU A 98 11.22 -3.94 -3.16
C GLU A 98 9.85 -4.00 -2.48
N TRP A 99 9.52 -2.99 -1.67
CA TRP A 99 8.23 -2.83 -1.01
C TRP A 99 7.07 -2.77 -2.01
N LEU A 100 7.25 -2.02 -3.09
CA LEU A 100 6.30 -1.89 -4.19
C LEU A 100 6.42 -3.04 -5.21
N GLY A 101 7.42 -3.91 -5.14
CA GLY A 101 7.61 -4.98 -6.12
C GLY A 101 7.68 -4.49 -7.57
N HIS A 102 8.25 -3.30 -7.81
CA HIS A 102 8.48 -2.80 -9.16
C HIS A 102 9.67 -3.55 -9.78
N SER A 103 9.44 -4.25 -10.88
CA SER A 103 10.49 -4.95 -11.63
C SER A 103 11.49 -3.97 -12.26
N ASP A 104 11.04 -2.76 -12.60
CA ASP A 104 11.88 -1.70 -13.15
C ASP A 104 12.07 -0.58 -12.12
N PHE A 105 13.33 -0.19 -11.91
CA PHE A 105 13.75 0.91 -11.06
C PHE A 105 13.37 2.28 -11.65
N SER A 106 13.27 2.38 -12.97
CA SER A 106 13.00 3.63 -13.70
C SER A 106 11.67 4.27 -13.28
N THR A 107 10.62 3.47 -13.02
CA THR A 107 9.31 3.96 -12.56
C THR A 107 9.39 4.64 -11.20
N THR A 108 10.18 4.10 -10.26
CA THR A 108 10.32 4.67 -8.91
C THR A 108 11.26 5.88 -8.94
N ALA A 109 12.41 5.78 -9.59
CA ALA A 109 13.38 6.87 -9.65
C ALA A 109 12.85 8.09 -10.41
N ASN A 110 12.20 7.92 -11.57
CA ASN A 110 11.70 9.05 -12.35
C ASN A 110 10.54 9.79 -11.67
N ILE A 111 9.72 9.08 -10.88
CA ILE A 111 8.60 9.69 -10.14
C ILE A 111 9.11 10.44 -8.90
N TYR A 112 10.25 10.04 -8.31
CA TYR A 112 10.67 10.51 -6.99
C TYR A 112 11.99 11.28 -6.94
N ALA A 113 12.77 11.32 -8.03
CA ALA A 113 14.07 12.00 -8.09
C ALA A 113 14.01 13.49 -7.72
N HIS A 114 12.88 14.17 -7.93
CA HIS A 114 12.73 15.59 -7.59
C HIS A 114 12.59 15.84 -6.08
N LEU A 115 12.20 14.84 -5.29
CA LEU A 115 12.11 14.93 -3.83
C LEU A 115 13.49 14.70 -3.15
N ASP A 116 14.47 14.18 -3.90
CA ASP A 116 15.81 13.83 -3.41
C ASP A 116 16.78 15.04 -3.33
N ALA A 117 16.41 16.21 -3.85
CA ALA A 117 17.28 17.41 -3.74
C ALA A 117 17.53 17.83 -2.29
N ALA A 118 16.54 17.65 -1.40
CA ALA A 118 16.69 17.84 0.05
C ALA A 118 17.54 16.74 0.72
N SER A 119 17.58 15.53 0.13
CA SER A 119 18.34 14.37 0.61
C SER A 119 19.86 14.58 0.52
N LYS A 120 20.32 15.49 -0.35
CA LYS A 120 21.76 15.79 -0.50
C LYS A 120 22.37 16.43 0.74
N GLN A 121 21.63 17.27 1.46
CA GLN A 121 22.08 17.85 2.74
C GLN A 121 22.20 16.74 3.79
N ASN A 122 21.17 15.90 3.93
CA ASN A 122 21.20 14.75 4.85
C ASN A 122 22.32 13.75 4.51
N THR A 123 22.64 13.58 3.23
CA THR A 123 23.75 12.71 2.79
C THR A 123 25.09 13.30 3.19
N ALA A 124 25.26 14.62 3.06
CA ALA A 124 26.47 15.31 3.52
C ALA A 124 26.59 15.21 5.05
N GLU A 125 25.52 15.45 5.80
CA GLU A 125 25.49 15.31 7.27
C GLU A 125 25.80 13.87 7.73
N ALA A 126 25.21 12.86 7.10
CA ALA A 126 25.51 11.46 7.41
C ALA A 126 26.97 11.09 7.13
N MET A 127 27.57 11.68 6.09
CA MET A 127 28.98 11.50 5.77
C MET A 127 29.88 12.19 6.81
N LEU A 128 29.54 13.41 7.23
CA LEU A 128 30.26 14.13 8.28
C LEU A 128 30.19 13.40 9.61
N HIS A 129 29.00 12.95 10.03
CA HIS A 129 28.81 12.14 11.23
C HIS A 129 29.60 10.82 11.16
N GLY A 130 29.53 10.11 10.03
CA GLY A 130 30.27 8.85 9.82
C GLY A 130 31.79 9.01 9.82
N LEU A 131 32.29 10.18 9.43
CA LEU A 131 33.71 10.54 9.44
C LEU A 131 34.14 11.22 10.75
N GLY A 132 33.22 11.51 11.67
CA GLY A 132 33.48 12.23 12.93
C GLY A 132 33.87 13.70 12.74
N LEU A 133 33.38 14.34 11.67
CA LEU A 133 33.69 15.72 11.27
C LEU A 133 32.51 16.67 11.57
N GLU A 134 31.87 16.53 12.72
CA GLU A 134 30.84 17.49 13.15
C GLU A 134 31.52 18.81 13.57
N GLU A 135 31.07 19.94 13.02
CA GLU A 135 31.47 21.25 13.52
C GLU A 135 30.83 21.46 14.91
N GLU A 136 31.64 21.88 15.89
CA GLU A 136 31.20 22.22 17.27
C GLU A 136 30.10 23.29 17.31
#